data_AF-A0A8T6SKI4-F1
#
_entry.id   AF-A0A8T6SKI4-F1
#
_cell.length_a   1.000
_cell.length_b   1.000
_cell.length_c   1.000
_cell.angle_alpha   90.00
_cell.angle_beta   90.00
_cell.angle_gamma   90.00
#
_symmetry.space_group_name_H-M   'P 1'
#
loop_
_entity.id
_entity.type
_entity.pdbx_description
1 polymer ?
#
loop_
_entity_poly.entity_id
_entity_poly.type
_entity_poly.pdbx_seq_one_letter_code
_entity_poly.pdbx_strand_id
1 'polypeptide(L)'
;HLDTVRLLVEMMNKAGAEDVILAERSGMGNTREVLERMGIFELSEKLNMEIIVLDEVDKNGWVKIGRKGTHWLRGFYISKVFTEADCVVQTCCLKTHRFGGHFTMSLKNSVGLVAKRMPGGLYDYMLELHGSPYQRLMIAEINKFYNVDLVVM
;
A
#
# COMPACT_ATOMS: atom_id res chain seq x y z
N HIS A 1 -12.25 -4.96 -5.54
CA HIS A 1 -13.29 -5.49 -6.45
C HIS A 1 -12.60 -5.94 -7.73
N LEU A 2 -12.82 -7.16 -8.21
CA LEU A 2 -12.08 -7.69 -9.37
C LEU A 2 -12.27 -6.84 -10.62
N ASP A 3 -13.50 -6.42 -10.92
CA ASP A 3 -13.75 -5.60 -12.12
C ASP A 3 -13.06 -4.24 -12.08
N THR A 4 -12.88 -3.65 -10.89
CA THR A 4 -12.16 -2.39 -10.74
C THR A 4 -10.68 -2.59 -11.06
N VAL A 5 -10.06 -3.65 -10.53
CA VAL A 5 -8.66 -3.98 -10.83
C VAL A 5 -8.51 -4.24 -12.32
N ARG A 6 -9.37 -5.09 -12.90
CA ARG A 6 -9.37 -5.38 -14.34
C ARG A 6 -9.44 -4.11 -15.18
N LEU A 7 -10.41 -3.24 -14.91
CA LEU A 7 -10.61 -2.02 -15.69
C LEU A 7 -9.41 -1.07 -15.57
N LEU A 8 -8.84 -0.91 -14.37
CA LEU A 8 -7.66 -0.05 -14.17
C LEU A 8 -6.46 -0.58 -14.95
N VAL A 9 -6.20 -1.89 -14.89
CA VAL A 9 -5.10 -2.53 -15.63
C VAL A 9 -5.31 -2.39 -17.14
N GLU A 10 -6.52 -2.66 -17.65
CA GLU A 10 -6.85 -2.46 -19.06
C GLU A 10 -6.67 -1.00 -19.52
N MET A 11 -7.00 -0.03 -18.66
CA MET A 11 -6.80 1.39 -18.95
C MET A 11 -5.33 1.78 -18.95
N MET A 12 -4.53 1.27 -18.01
CA MET A 12 -3.08 1.50 -17.98
C MET A 12 -2.39 0.90 -19.22
N ASN A 13 -2.74 -0.32 -19.60
CA ASN A 13 -2.23 -0.96 -20.81
C ASN A 13 -2.60 -0.16 -22.07
N LYS A 14 -3.85 0.33 -22.17
CA LYS A 14 -4.28 1.21 -23.28
C LYS A 14 -3.55 2.55 -23.30
N ALA A 15 -3.12 3.04 -22.14
CA ALA A 15 -2.33 4.26 -22.01
C ALA A 15 -0.83 4.04 -22.32
N GLY A 16 -0.42 2.80 -22.60
CA GLY A 16 0.96 2.46 -22.97
C GLY A 16 1.85 2.06 -21.80
N ALA A 17 1.30 1.65 -20.66
CA ALA A 17 2.09 1.03 -19.60
C ALA A 17 2.73 -0.27 -20.11
N GLU A 18 4.05 -0.40 -19.95
CA GLU A 18 4.81 -1.60 -20.34
C GLU A 18 4.67 -2.70 -19.28
N ASP A 19 4.83 -2.33 -18.01
CA ASP A 19 4.70 -3.20 -16.84
C ASP A 19 3.64 -2.67 -15.88
N VAL A 20 2.78 -3.56 -15.39
CA VAL A 20 1.76 -3.22 -14.38
C VAL A 20 1.93 -4.12 -13.16
N ILE A 21 2.12 -3.51 -12.00
CA ILE A 21 2.33 -4.22 -10.73
C ILE A 21 1.20 -3.88 -9.77
N LEU A 22 0.52 -4.91 -9.25
CA LEU A 22 -0.37 -4.79 -8.10
C LEU A 22 0.39 -5.20 -6.83
N ALA A 23 0.78 -4.21 -6.03
CA ALA A 23 1.43 -4.42 -4.74
C ALA A 23 0.44 -4.17 -3.59
N GLU A 24 0.24 -5.17 -2.72
CA GLU A 24 -0.81 -5.13 -1.69
C GLU A 24 -0.35 -5.66 -0.33
N ARG A 25 -0.99 -5.16 0.74
CA ARG A 25 -0.80 -5.63 2.12
C ARG A 25 -2.09 -5.54 2.92
N SER A 26 -2.48 -6.64 3.55
CA SER A 26 -3.62 -6.72 4.44
C SER A 26 -3.29 -6.16 5.83
N GLY A 27 -4.19 -5.32 6.36
CA GLY A 27 -4.10 -4.87 7.75
C GLY A 27 -4.40 -5.99 8.76
N MET A 28 -5.36 -6.85 8.42
CA MET A 28 -5.75 -8.05 9.16
C MET A 28 -5.85 -9.23 8.18
N GLY A 29 -5.43 -10.42 8.60
CA GLY A 29 -5.41 -11.61 7.76
C GLY A 29 -4.09 -11.81 6.99
N ASN A 30 -4.05 -12.85 6.17
CA ASN A 30 -2.94 -13.17 5.28
C ASN A 30 -3.22 -12.59 3.88
N THR A 31 -2.33 -11.74 3.38
CA THR A 31 -2.53 -11.05 2.09
C THR A 31 -2.61 -12.01 0.91
N ARG A 32 -1.74 -13.02 0.85
CA ARG A 32 -1.76 -14.02 -0.24
C ARG A 32 -3.09 -14.75 -0.28
N GLU A 33 -3.54 -15.29 0.84
CA GLU A 33 -4.83 -16.00 0.91
C GLU A 33 -6.01 -15.11 0.53
N VAL A 34 -5.97 -13.83 0.90
CA VAL A 34 -7.00 -12.85 0.51
C VAL A 34 -6.99 -12.65 -1.01
N LEU A 35 -5.82 -12.41 -1.62
CA LEU A 35 -5.70 -12.21 -3.07
C LEU A 35 -6.08 -13.46 -3.86
N GLU A 36 -5.72 -14.66 -3.38
CA GLU A 36 -6.12 -15.96 -3.96
C GLU A 36 -7.64 -16.12 -3.93
N ARG A 37 -8.27 -15.96 -2.76
CA ARG A 37 -9.72 -16.08 -2.62
C ARG A 37 -10.47 -15.06 -3.46
N MET A 38 -9.89 -13.86 -3.63
CA MET A 38 -10.47 -12.82 -4.46
C MET A 38 -10.28 -13.05 -5.96
N GLY A 39 -9.52 -14.07 -6.39
CA GLY A 39 -9.26 -14.37 -7.81
C GLY A 39 -8.25 -13.43 -8.48
N ILE A 40 -7.42 -12.73 -7.70
CA ILE A 40 -6.47 -11.73 -8.24
C ILE A 40 -5.33 -12.39 -9.00
N PHE A 41 -4.83 -13.54 -8.54
CA PHE A 41 -3.79 -14.29 -9.25
C PHE A 41 -4.25 -14.76 -10.63
N GLU A 42 -5.46 -15.32 -10.73
CA GLU A 42 -6.04 -15.70 -12.03
C GLU A 42 -6.23 -14.48 -12.96
N LEU A 43 -6.66 -13.35 -12.41
CA LEU A 43 -6.78 -12.11 -13.19
C LEU A 43 -5.41 -11.61 -13.68
N SER A 44 -4.37 -11.75 -12.88
CA SER A 44 -3.03 -11.29 -13.21
C SER A 44 -2.43 -12.02 -14.40
N GLU A 45 -2.64 -13.34 -14.50
CA GLU A 45 -2.22 -14.15 -15.65
C GLU A 45 -2.93 -13.71 -16.94
N LYS A 46 -4.23 -13.39 -16.85
CA LYS A 46 -5.02 -12.93 -18.01
C LYS A 46 -4.60 -11.56 -18.53
N LEU A 47 -4.07 -10.70 -17.67
CA LEU A 47 -3.76 -9.31 -17.98
C LEU A 47 -2.26 -9.02 -18.09
N ASN A 48 -1.40 -10.03 -17.92
CA ASN A 48 0.06 -9.87 -17.82
C ASN A 48 0.45 -8.81 -16.77
N MET A 49 -0.16 -8.90 -15.59
CA MET A 49 0.09 -8.03 -14.44
C MET A 49 0.93 -8.79 -13.41
N GLU A 50 1.92 -8.16 -12.80
CA GLU A 50 2.66 -8.74 -11.66
C GLU A 50 1.90 -8.51 -10.34
N ILE A 51 1.99 -9.47 -9.42
CA ILE A 51 1.48 -9.30 -8.05
C ILE A 51 2.63 -9.34 -7.07
N ILE A 52 2.75 -8.30 -6.25
CA ILE A 52 3.66 -8.27 -5.12
C ILE A 52 2.86 -8.35 -3.82
N VAL A 53 3.01 -9.47 -3.11
CA VAL A 53 2.53 -9.61 -1.74
C VAL A 53 3.54 -8.95 -0.81
N LEU A 54 3.24 -7.73 -0.34
CA LEU A 54 4.21 -6.92 0.39
C LEU A 54 4.67 -7.57 1.71
N ASP A 55 3.84 -8.41 2.33
CA ASP A 55 4.23 -9.16 3.55
C ASP A 55 5.37 -10.16 3.30
N GLU A 56 5.62 -10.55 2.06
CA GLU A 56 6.61 -11.56 1.66
C GLU A 56 7.89 -10.94 1.09
N VAL A 57 7.91 -9.62 0.90
CA VAL A 57 9.06 -8.88 0.36
C VAL A 57 10.22 -8.89 1.35
N ASP A 58 11.41 -9.21 0.84
CA ASP A 58 12.63 -9.26 1.64
C ASP A 58 13.06 -7.87 2.14
N LYS A 59 14.12 -7.83 2.96
CA LYS A 59 14.63 -6.57 3.53
C LYS A 59 15.03 -5.52 2.48
N ASN A 60 15.39 -5.95 1.27
CA ASN A 60 15.92 -5.08 0.22
C ASN A 60 14.82 -4.37 -0.55
N GLY A 61 13.57 -4.88 -0.51
CA GLY A 61 12.40 -4.24 -1.12
C GLY A 61 11.79 -3.09 -0.30
N TRP A 62 12.49 -2.61 0.73
CA TRP A 62 12.03 -1.53 1.61
C TRP A 62 13.01 -0.36 1.65
N VAL A 63 12.48 0.87 1.67
CA VAL A 63 13.22 2.11 1.90
C VAL A 63 12.95 2.62 3.30
N LYS A 64 14.01 2.94 4.06
CA LYS A 64 13.87 3.53 5.39
C LYS A 64 13.63 5.04 5.29
N ILE A 65 12.53 5.49 5.85
CA ILE A 65 12.25 6.90 6.10
C ILE A 65 12.66 7.23 7.54
N GLY A 66 13.50 8.25 7.71
CA GLY A 66 13.99 8.68 9.03
C GLY A 66 12.91 9.39 9.84
N ARG A 67 13.06 9.41 11.17
CA ARG A 67 12.08 10.05 12.09
C ARG A 67 11.94 11.57 11.96
N LYS A 68 12.93 12.26 11.38
CA LYS A 68 13.02 13.72 11.39
C LYS A 68 11.83 14.32 10.65
N GLY A 69 11.07 15.19 11.31
CA GLY A 69 9.89 15.84 10.73
C GLY A 69 8.65 14.94 10.65
N THR A 70 8.63 13.84 11.40
CA THR A 70 7.51 12.89 11.47
C THR A 70 7.16 12.57 12.91
N HIS A 71 5.99 11.98 13.14
CA HIS A 71 5.56 11.49 14.46
C HIS A 71 5.95 10.03 14.72
N TRP A 72 6.67 9.39 13.80
CA TRP A 72 7.16 8.02 13.94
C TRP A 72 8.40 7.98 14.85
N LEU A 73 8.36 7.20 15.92
CA LEU A 73 9.41 7.08 16.94
C LEU A 73 10.75 6.66 16.34
N ARG A 74 10.72 5.71 15.41
CA ARG A 74 11.91 5.12 14.75
C ARG A 74 12.02 5.48 13.27
N GLY A 75 11.13 6.33 12.77
CA GLY A 75 10.81 6.37 11.35
C GLY A 75 10.00 5.14 10.93
N PHE A 76 9.90 4.89 9.63
CA PHE A 76 9.17 3.75 9.08
C PHE A 76 9.81 3.26 7.79
N TYR A 77 9.31 2.15 7.26
CA TYR A 77 9.79 1.57 6.00
C TYR A 77 8.66 1.56 4.99
N ILE A 78 8.91 2.12 3.81
CA ILE A 78 7.97 2.13 2.69
C ILE A 78 8.46 1.19 1.59
N SER A 79 7.55 0.48 0.92
CA SER A 79 7.94 -0.46 -0.13
C SER A 79 8.54 0.27 -1.34
N LYS A 80 9.67 -0.24 -1.84
CA LYS A 80 10.42 0.33 -2.96
C LYS A 80 9.62 0.42 -4.24
N VAL A 81 8.74 -0.56 -4.48
CA VAL A 81 7.92 -0.61 -5.70
C VAL A 81 7.16 0.70 -5.94
N PHE A 82 6.74 1.40 -4.87
CA PHE A 82 6.03 2.67 -5.00
C PHE A 82 6.92 3.91 -5.03
N THR A 83 8.16 3.82 -4.55
CA THR A 83 9.11 4.93 -4.62
C THR A 83 9.91 4.93 -5.92
N GLU A 84 9.97 3.79 -6.59
CA GLU A 84 10.73 3.56 -7.82
C GLU A 84 9.83 3.45 -9.06
N ALA A 85 8.50 3.34 -8.90
CA ALA A 85 7.56 3.34 -10.00
C ALA A 85 7.52 4.70 -10.73
N ASP A 86 7.36 4.65 -12.06
CA ASP A 86 7.15 5.83 -12.90
C ASP A 86 5.77 6.46 -12.68
N CYS A 87 4.77 5.66 -12.31
CA CYS A 87 3.40 6.09 -12.05
C CYS A 87 2.76 5.23 -10.95
N VAL A 88 2.15 5.87 -9.96
CA VAL A 88 1.40 5.20 -8.89
C VAL A 88 -0.08 5.55 -8.99
N VAL A 89 -0.88 4.53 -9.28
CA VAL A 89 -2.34 4.60 -9.27
C VAL A 89 -2.88 3.96 -8.01
N GLN A 90 -3.74 4.66 -7.29
CA GLN A 90 -4.44 4.12 -6.14
C GLN A 90 -5.94 4.04 -6.38
N THR A 91 -6.55 2.95 -5.91
CA THR A 91 -8.00 2.86 -5.79
C THR A 91 -8.37 2.49 -4.35
N CYS A 92 -9.45 3.06 -3.82
CA CYS A 92 -9.88 2.79 -2.46
C CYS A 92 -11.33 2.31 -2.39
N CYS A 93 -11.62 1.46 -1.40
CA CYS A 93 -12.98 1.27 -0.93
C CYS A 93 -13.33 2.39 0.07
N LEU A 94 -14.22 3.29 -0.31
CA LEU A 94 -14.74 4.30 0.62
C LEU A 94 -15.59 3.61 1.70
N LYS A 95 -15.14 3.73 2.95
CA LYS A 95 -15.85 3.18 4.11
C LYS A 95 -15.88 4.18 5.26
N THR A 96 -16.95 4.15 6.04
CA THR A 96 -17.01 4.86 7.32
C THR A 96 -16.05 4.20 8.31
N HIS A 97 -15.32 5.00 9.07
CA HIS A 97 -14.28 4.50 9.98
C HIS A 97 -14.71 4.68 11.44
N ARG A 98 -14.63 3.61 12.23
CA ARG A 98 -15.11 3.59 13.63
C ARG A 98 -14.15 4.28 14.62
N PHE A 99 -12.84 4.28 14.35
CA PHE A 99 -11.80 4.76 15.29
C PHE A 99 -10.88 5.82 14.67
N GLY A 100 -10.77 7.00 15.28
CA GLY A 100 -9.79 8.01 14.83
C GLY A 100 -10.10 8.72 13.51
N GLY A 101 -11.31 8.67 12.97
CA GLY A 101 -11.66 9.34 11.70
C GLY A 101 -12.54 10.59 11.87
N HIS A 102 -12.11 11.71 11.28
CA HIS A 102 -13.04 12.72 10.73
C HIS A 102 -13.19 12.44 9.23
N PHE A 103 -12.13 12.49 8.40
CA PHE A 103 -12.05 11.85 7.06
C PHE A 103 -10.57 11.64 6.68
N THR A 104 -10.19 10.47 6.14
CA THR A 104 -8.84 10.22 5.59
C THR A 104 -8.84 9.84 4.11
N MET A 105 -9.97 9.35 3.57
CA MET A 105 -10.17 8.97 2.17
C MET A 105 -8.96 8.16 1.62
N SER A 106 -8.47 8.50 0.43
CA SER A 106 -7.36 7.86 -0.25
C SER A 106 -6.04 7.84 0.53
N LEU A 107 -5.79 8.81 1.44
CA LEU A 107 -4.55 8.83 2.23
C LEU A 107 -4.36 7.55 3.05
N LYS A 108 -5.46 6.85 3.40
CA LYS A 108 -5.42 5.61 4.16
C LYS A 108 -4.86 4.43 3.35
N ASN A 109 -4.94 4.47 2.01
CA ASN A 109 -4.32 3.46 1.14
C ASN A 109 -2.83 3.33 1.44
N SER A 110 -2.18 4.45 1.73
CA SER A 110 -0.75 4.57 2.06
C SER A 110 -0.30 3.74 3.26
N VAL A 111 -1.21 3.36 4.16
CA VAL A 111 -0.86 2.49 5.30
C VAL A 111 -0.49 1.07 4.85
N GLY A 112 -1.05 0.59 3.73
CA GLY A 112 -0.67 -0.70 3.13
C GLY A 112 0.78 -0.73 2.67
N LEU A 113 1.29 0.41 2.19
CA LEU A 113 2.64 0.58 1.68
C LEU A 113 3.74 0.53 2.75
N VAL A 114 3.39 0.64 4.03
CA VAL A 114 4.34 0.60 5.15
C VAL A 114 4.51 -0.83 5.64
N ALA A 115 5.77 -1.23 5.87
CA ALA A 115 6.09 -2.52 6.46
C ALA A 115 5.37 -2.68 7.80
N LYS A 116 4.63 -3.78 8.00
CA LYS A 116 4.09 -4.09 9.33
C LYS A 116 5.22 -4.37 10.32
N ARG A 117 6.17 -5.20 9.90
CA ARG A 117 7.45 -5.48 10.54
C ARG A 117 8.48 -5.61 9.43
N MET A 118 9.72 -5.23 9.70
CA MET A 118 10.81 -5.58 8.78
C MET A 118 11.06 -7.09 8.84
N PRO A 119 11.43 -7.75 7.72
CA PRO A 119 11.86 -9.15 7.75
C PRO A 119 12.95 -9.39 8.81
N GLY A 120 12.71 -10.31 9.73
CA GLY A 120 13.58 -10.59 10.88
C GLY A 120 13.50 -9.58 12.05
N GLY A 121 12.67 -8.54 11.94
CA GLY A 121 12.47 -7.52 12.95
C GLY A 121 11.25 -7.78 13.85
N LEU A 122 11.34 -7.35 15.12
CA LEU A 122 10.25 -7.47 16.10
C LEU A 122 9.38 -6.22 16.22
N TYR A 123 9.83 -5.09 15.66
CA TYR A 123 9.14 -3.81 15.80
C TYR A 123 7.92 -3.74 14.89
N ASP A 124 6.74 -3.56 15.49
CA ASP A 124 5.46 -3.50 14.78
C ASP A 124 5.03 -2.05 14.54
N TYR A 125 5.23 -1.58 13.31
CA TYR A 125 4.88 -0.21 12.89
C TYR A 125 3.36 0.00 12.84
N MET A 126 2.58 -1.08 12.64
CA MET A 126 1.13 -0.97 12.68
C MET A 126 0.65 -0.80 14.12
N LEU A 127 1.26 -1.49 15.09
CA LEU A 127 0.96 -1.28 16.50
C LEU A 127 1.28 0.16 16.93
N GLU A 128 2.43 0.70 16.50
CA GLU A 128 2.79 2.11 16.75
C GLU A 128 1.76 3.07 16.16
N LEU A 129 1.46 2.95 14.85
CA LEU A 129 0.53 3.84 14.16
C LEU A 129 -0.86 3.82 14.80
N HIS A 130 -1.39 2.63 15.14
CA HIS A 130 -2.74 2.50 15.69
C HIS A 130 -2.83 2.88 17.17
N GLY A 131 -1.72 2.81 17.93
CA GLY A 131 -1.65 3.24 19.33
C GLY A 131 -1.31 4.72 19.52
N SER A 132 -0.89 5.42 18.46
CA SER A 132 -0.41 6.80 18.55
C SER A 132 -1.55 7.83 18.66
N PRO A 133 -1.43 8.87 19.51
CA PRO A 133 -2.34 10.01 19.50
C PRO A 133 -2.24 10.83 18.20
N TYR A 134 -1.16 10.65 17.42
CA TYR A 134 -0.89 11.33 16.16
C TYR A 134 -1.24 10.48 14.93
N GLN A 135 -2.03 9.41 15.09
CA GLN A 135 -2.35 8.45 14.02
C GLN A 135 -2.70 9.10 12.66
N ARG A 136 -3.50 10.17 12.66
CA ARG A 136 -3.89 10.87 11.42
C ARG A 136 -2.72 11.58 10.75
N LEU A 137 -1.87 12.23 11.53
CA LEU A 137 -0.66 12.89 11.04
C LEU A 137 0.32 11.85 10.51
N MET A 138 0.49 10.73 11.20
CA MET A 138 1.33 9.63 10.74
C MET A 138 0.86 9.06 9.39
N ILE A 139 -0.46 8.92 9.17
CA ILE A 139 -1.02 8.51 7.86
C ILE A 139 -0.70 9.56 6.79
N ALA A 140 -0.91 10.84 7.08
CA ALA A 140 -0.59 11.92 6.14
C ALA A 140 0.92 12.01 5.84
N GLU A 141 1.77 11.68 6.81
CA GLU A 141 3.22 11.66 6.65
C GLU A 141 3.69 10.61 5.66
N ILE A 142 3.10 9.40 5.64
CA ILE A 142 3.47 8.36 4.67
C ILE A 142 3.34 8.89 3.23
N ASN A 143 2.27 9.64 2.96
CA ASN A 143 1.96 10.23 1.66
C ASN A 143 2.96 11.30 1.19
N LYS A 144 3.92 11.71 2.03
CA LYS A 144 4.99 12.66 1.64
C LYS A 144 6.21 11.96 1.03
N PHE A 145 6.28 10.64 1.08
CA PHE A 145 7.50 9.88 0.76
C PHE A 145 7.37 8.96 -0.45
N TYR A 146 6.30 9.09 -1.23
CA TYR A 146 6.14 8.53 -2.55
C TYR A 146 5.20 9.43 -3.36
N ASN A 147 5.29 9.38 -4.68
CA ASN A 147 4.39 10.14 -5.55
C ASN A 147 3.10 9.33 -5.77
N VAL A 148 1.97 10.04 -5.85
CA VAL A 148 0.69 9.47 -6.26
C VAL A 148 0.22 10.27 -7.47
N ASP A 149 0.11 9.61 -8.60
CA ASP A 149 -0.20 10.26 -9.88
C ASP A 149 -1.71 10.25 -10.16
N LEU A 150 -2.41 9.21 -9.70
CA LEU A 150 -3.86 9.11 -9.85
C LEU A 150 -4.51 8.41 -8.66
N VAL A 151 -5.63 8.96 -8.21
CA VAL A 151 -6.51 8.34 -7.22
C VAL A 151 -7.89 8.16 -7.84
N VAL A 152 -8.38 6.92 -7.83
CA VAL A 152 -9.73 6.54 -8.26
C VAL A 152 -10.55 6.11 -7.04
N MET A 153 -11.51 6.94 -6.62
CA MET A 153 -12.36 6.72 -5.44
C MET A 153 -13.77 6.29 -5.81
#